data_AF-A0A8S3XF28-F1
#
_entry.id   AF-A0A8S3XF28-F1
#
_cell.length_a   1.000
_cell.length_b   1.000
_cell.length_c   1.000
_cell.angle_alpha   90.00
_cell.angle_beta   90.00
_cell.angle_gamma   90.00
#
_symmetry.space_group_name_H-M   'P 1'
#
loop_
_entity.id
_entity.type
_entity.pdbx_description
1 polymer ?
#
loop_
_entity_poly.entity_id
_entity_poly.type
_entity_poly.pdbx_seq_one_letter_code
_entity_poly.pdbx_strand_id
1 'polypeptide(L)'
;MSPKSFKCSKCSKTANDKKLSVNCDSCKIILCGDCHGMTPTEVRVFELKTIARVVSFLCVDCKSLMAQIPNIMKQLEDLPKEVHHLRLRQNMLVTEGAIQELAERTKRANNIIIYDVPESTSDKPL
;
A
#
# COMPACT_ATOMS: atom_id res chain seq x y z
N MET A 1 50.35 -1.86 5.87
CA MET A 1 48.96 -1.41 5.61
C MET A 1 48.14 -2.62 5.25
N SER A 2 47.25 -3.08 6.13
CA SER A 2 46.41 -4.26 5.88
C SER A 2 45.39 -3.98 4.77
N PRO A 3 45.17 -4.90 3.81
CA PRO A 3 44.16 -4.71 2.77
C PRO A 3 42.78 -4.64 3.42
N LYS A 4 42.04 -3.56 3.14
CA LYS A 4 40.66 -3.40 3.60
C LYS A 4 39.75 -4.32 2.78
N SER A 5 39.45 -5.50 3.31
CA SER A 5 38.46 -6.43 2.74
C SER A 5 37.04 -5.92 2.94
N PHE A 6 36.13 -6.20 1.99
CA PHE A 6 34.70 -5.93 2.14
C PHE A 6 33.89 -7.20 1.88
N LYS A 7 32.69 -7.27 2.45
CA LYS A 7 31.76 -8.39 2.28
C LYS A 7 30.60 -7.95 1.39
N CYS A 8 30.37 -8.69 0.30
CA CYS A 8 29.22 -8.45 -0.57
C CYS A 8 27.92 -8.79 0.17
N SER A 9 26.93 -7.90 0.15
CA SER A 9 25.65 -8.13 0.83
C SER A 9 24.80 -9.22 0.19
N LYS A 10 24.97 -9.49 -1.12
CA LYS A 10 24.16 -10.47 -1.86
C LYS A 10 24.71 -11.89 -1.80
N CYS A 11 26.02 -12.06 -2.03
CA CYS A 11 26.65 -13.40 -2.07
C CYS A 11 27.50 -13.72 -0.84
N SER A 12 27.63 -12.79 0.12
CA SER A 12 28.47 -12.92 1.33
C SER A 12 29.96 -13.19 1.07
N LYS A 13 30.42 -13.19 -0.19
CA LYS A 13 31.84 -13.36 -0.52
C LYS A 13 32.63 -12.15 -0.07
N THR A 14 33.76 -12.41 0.57
CA THR A 14 34.75 -11.39 0.91
C THR A 14 35.62 -11.15 -0.33
N ALA A 15 35.61 -9.93 -0.84
CA ALA A 15 36.45 -9.56 -1.97
C ALA A 15 37.58 -8.65 -1.47
N ASN A 16 38.79 -8.95 -1.94
CA ASN A 16 40.00 -8.19 -1.61
C ASN A 16 40.18 -6.99 -2.56
N ASP A 17 39.52 -7.00 -3.72
CA ASP A 17 39.60 -5.93 -4.72
C ASP A 17 38.44 -4.93 -4.60
N LYS A 18 38.69 -3.83 -3.91
CA LYS A 18 37.76 -2.68 -3.85
C LYS A 18 37.38 -2.14 -5.23
N LYS A 19 38.26 -2.31 -6.22
CA LYS A 19 38.13 -1.75 -7.58
C LYS A 19 36.96 -2.29 -8.40
N LEU A 20 36.31 -3.36 -7.94
CA LEU A 20 35.13 -3.97 -8.59
C LEU A 20 33.89 -3.92 -7.71
N SER A 21 33.95 -3.18 -6.60
CA SER A 21 32.85 -3.01 -5.68
C SER A 21 32.11 -1.71 -5.96
N VAL A 22 30.78 -1.74 -5.79
CA VAL A 22 29.95 -0.55 -5.88
C VAL A 22 28.99 -0.50 -4.71
N ASN A 23 28.69 0.72 -4.25
CA ASN A 23 27.72 0.96 -3.20
C ASN A 23 26.41 1.43 -3.83
N CYS A 24 25.29 0.82 -3.42
CA CYS A 24 23.96 1.34 -3.79
C CYS A 24 23.78 2.74 -3.19
N ASP A 25 23.37 3.71 -4.01
CA ASP A 25 23.15 5.08 -3.55
C ASP A 25 21.92 5.21 -2.63
N SER A 26 20.96 4.28 -2.74
CA SER A 26 19.78 4.24 -1.88
C SER A 26 20.03 3.51 -0.57
N CYS A 27 20.21 2.18 -0.60
CA CYS A 27 20.33 1.37 0.62
C CYS A 27 21.76 1.23 1.18
N LYS A 28 22.76 1.85 0.54
CA LYS A 28 24.18 1.87 0.97
C LYS A 28 24.87 0.50 1.10
N ILE A 29 24.25 -0.57 0.59
CA ILE A 29 24.86 -1.91 0.55
C ILE A 29 26.01 -1.98 -0.45
N ILE A 30 27.00 -2.84 -0.18
CA ILE A 30 28.14 -3.07 -1.06
C ILE A 30 27.91 -4.35 -1.86
N LEU A 31 28.06 -4.25 -3.19
CA LEU A 31 27.93 -5.38 -4.11
C LEU A 31 29.26 -5.64 -4.81
N CYS A 32 29.60 -6.92 -4.99
CA CYS A 32 30.74 -7.35 -5.81
C CYS A 32 30.39 -7.38 -7.31
N GLY A 33 31.41 -7.43 -8.16
CA GLY A 33 31.32 -7.56 -9.63
C GLY A 33 30.19 -8.45 -10.10
N ASP A 34 30.23 -9.73 -9.69
CA ASP A 34 29.25 -10.75 -10.09
C ASP A 34 27.82 -10.44 -9.66
N CYS A 35 27.63 -9.64 -8.59
CA CYS A 35 26.30 -9.38 -8.01
C CYS A 35 25.65 -8.11 -8.55
N HIS A 36 26.44 -7.12 -8.97
CA HIS A 36 25.94 -5.89 -9.58
C HIS A 36 25.89 -5.94 -11.11
N GLY A 37 26.70 -6.79 -11.74
CA GLY A 37 26.65 -7.06 -13.19
C GLY A 37 27.22 -5.96 -14.08
N MET A 38 27.88 -4.94 -13.51
CA MET A 38 28.54 -3.88 -14.27
C MET A 38 29.98 -4.26 -14.61
N THR A 39 30.44 -3.74 -15.74
CA THR A 39 31.83 -3.84 -16.19
C THR A 39 32.76 -3.01 -15.31
N PRO A 40 34.07 -3.35 -15.25
CA PRO A 40 35.04 -2.55 -14.50
C PRO A 40 35.10 -1.08 -14.94
N THR A 41 34.85 -0.81 -16.22
CA THR A 41 34.82 0.57 -16.76
C THR A 41 33.64 1.35 -16.20
N GLU A 42 32.46 0.75 -16.12
CA GLU A 42 31.27 1.37 -15.53
C GLU A 42 31.47 1.64 -14.03
N VAL A 43 32.04 0.68 -13.29
CA VAL A 43 32.37 0.89 -11.86
C VAL A 43 33.32 2.07 -11.66
N ARG A 44 34.34 2.21 -12.51
CA ARG A 44 35.27 3.35 -12.46
C ARG A 44 34.57 4.68 -12.67
N VAL A 45 33.54 4.77 -13.51
CA VAL A 45 32.76 6.00 -13.70
C VAL A 45 32.16 6.48 -12.39
N PHE A 46 31.71 5.58 -11.51
CA PHE A 46 31.20 5.95 -10.19
C PHE A 46 32.31 6.38 -9.22
N GLU A 47 33.55 5.90 -9.38
CA GLU A 47 34.68 6.31 -8.53
C GLU A 47 35.21 7.72 -8.85
N LEU A 48 34.98 8.22 -10.08
CA LEU A 48 35.39 9.56 -10.49
C LEU A 48 34.63 10.62 -9.67
N LYS A 49 35.33 11.28 -8.74
CA LYS A 49 34.78 12.32 -7.84
C LYS A 49 34.56 13.67 -8.53
N THR A 50 34.68 13.77 -9.85
CA THR A 50 35.10 15.03 -10.48
C THR A 50 34.00 16.01 -10.85
N ILE A 51 32.72 15.64 -10.94
CA ILE A 51 31.60 16.58 -11.06
C ILE A 51 30.38 15.83 -10.51
N ALA A 52 29.46 16.53 -9.83
CA ALA A 52 28.24 15.98 -9.25
C ALA A 52 27.73 14.76 -10.03
N ARG A 53 27.72 13.58 -9.39
CA ARG A 53 27.36 12.32 -10.05
C ARG A 53 25.95 12.46 -10.64
N VAL A 54 25.87 12.65 -11.96
CA VAL A 54 24.60 12.70 -12.69
C VAL A 54 23.92 11.32 -12.66
N VAL A 55 24.72 10.26 -12.50
CA VAL A 55 24.25 8.88 -12.51
C VAL A 55 24.39 8.28 -11.12
N SER A 56 23.28 7.78 -10.58
CA SER A 56 23.23 7.00 -9.34
C SER A 56 23.17 5.50 -9.66
N PHE A 57 23.89 4.70 -8.88
CA PHE A 57 23.78 3.25 -8.92
C PHE A 57 22.73 2.79 -7.89
N LEU A 58 21.73 2.06 -8.38
CA LEU A 58 20.72 1.40 -7.53
C LEU A 58 20.87 -0.12 -7.68
N CYS A 59 20.87 -0.84 -6.55
CA CYS A 59 20.80 -2.30 -6.59
C CYS A 59 19.46 -2.77 -7.17
N VAL A 60 19.41 -4.05 -7.55
CA VAL A 60 18.21 -4.68 -8.14
C VAL A 60 16.97 -4.47 -7.26
N ASP A 61 17.12 -4.63 -5.94
CA ASP A 61 16.00 -4.50 -5.01
C ASP A 61 15.47 -3.06 -4.98
N CYS A 62 16.36 -2.07 -4.86
CA CYS A 62 15.98 -0.65 -4.92
C CYS A 62 15.35 -0.28 -6.26
N LYS A 63 15.87 -0.79 -7.39
CA LYS A 63 15.25 -0.58 -8.71
C LYS A 63 13.84 -1.16 -8.77
N SER A 64 13.66 -2.38 -8.26
CA SER A 64 12.35 -3.05 -8.23
C SER A 64 11.35 -2.30 -7.36
N LEU A 65 11.81 -1.75 -6.23
CA LEU A 65 10.98 -0.97 -5.32
C LEU A 65 10.53 0.33 -5.99
N MET A 66 11.45 1.05 -6.63
CA MET A 66 11.13 2.29 -7.36
C MET A 66 10.12 2.05 -8.49
N ALA A 67 10.19 0.90 -9.16
CA ALA A 67 9.20 0.53 -10.19
C ALA A 67 7.80 0.23 -9.61
N GLN A 68 7.72 -0.22 -8.35
CA GLN A 68 6.45 -0.53 -7.68
C GLN A 68 5.77 0.71 -7.08
N ILE A 69 6.51 1.76 -6.76
CA ILE A 69 5.98 3.00 -6.14
C ILE A 69 4.77 3.56 -6.88
N PRO A 70 4.77 3.74 -8.22
CA PRO A 70 3.61 4.29 -8.92
C PRO A 70 2.33 3.44 -8.75
N ASN A 71 2.48 2.12 -8.71
CA ASN A 71 1.35 1.22 -8.51
C ASN A 71 0.79 1.32 -7.09
N ILE A 72 1.68 1.38 -6.09
CA ILE A 72 1.29 1.56 -4.68
C ILE A 72 0.59 2.92 -4.50
N MET A 73 1.10 3.99 -5.12
CA MET A 73 0.46 5.30 -5.08
C MET A 73 -0.95 5.27 -5.68
N LYS A 74 -1.11 4.61 -6.83
CA LYS A 74 -2.42 4.43 -7.45
C LYS A 74 -3.38 3.67 -6.53
N GLN A 75 -2.92 2.58 -5.91
CA GLN A 75 -3.74 1.82 -4.96
C GLN A 75 -4.17 2.67 -3.76
N LEU A 76 -3.28 3.52 -3.23
CA LEU A 76 -3.60 4.46 -2.15
C LEU A 76 -4.64 5.52 -2.55
N GLU A 77 -4.67 5.92 -3.82
CA GLU A 77 -5.69 6.85 -4.33
C GLU A 77 -7.04 6.19 -4.59
N ASP A 78 -7.05 4.92 -4.99
CA ASP A 78 -8.27 4.20 -5.35
C ASP A 78 -9.01 3.64 -4.13
N LEU A 79 -8.27 3.19 -3.10
CA LEU A 79 -8.86 2.59 -1.90
C LEU A 79 -9.85 3.51 -1.16
N PRO A 80 -9.56 4.82 -0.94
CA PRO A 80 -10.52 5.73 -0.30
C PRO A 80 -11.79 5.93 -1.12
N LYS A 81 -11.68 5.93 -2.45
CA LYS A 81 -12.84 6.03 -3.35
C LYS A 81 -13.72 4.80 -3.23
N GLU A 82 -13.11 3.61 -3.21
CA GLU A 82 -13.83 2.36 -3.03
C GLU A 82 -14.55 2.31 -1.68
N VAL A 83 -13.88 2.68 -0.59
CA VAL A 83 -14.50 2.79 0.74
C VAL A 83 -15.66 3.77 0.74
N HIS A 84 -15.52 4.92 0.08
CA HIS A 84 -16.59 5.89 -0.06
C HIS A 84 -17.80 5.32 -0.81
N HIS A 85 -17.56 4.66 -1.95
CA HIS A 85 -18.62 4.00 -2.73
C HIS A 85 -19.33 2.91 -1.92
N LEU A 86 -18.60 2.09 -1.18
CA LEU A 86 -19.18 1.04 -0.33
C LEU A 86 -20.04 1.63 0.79
N ARG A 87 -19.61 2.72 1.43
CA ARG A 87 -20.40 3.42 2.45
C ARG A 87 -21.70 3.99 1.89
N LEU A 88 -21.65 4.61 0.70
CA LEU A 88 -22.86 5.11 0.04
C LEU A 88 -23.84 3.96 -0.25
N ARG A 89 -23.33 2.85 -0.78
CA ARG A 89 -24.16 1.66 -1.07
C ARG A 89 -24.79 1.08 0.20
N GLN A 90 -24.02 0.99 1.29
CA GLN A 90 -24.54 0.53 2.58
C GLN A 90 -25.66 1.44 3.10
N ASN A 91 -25.48 2.75 3.02
CA ASN A 91 -26.49 3.71 3.46
C ASN A 91 -27.79 3.62 2.67
N MET A 92 -27.71 3.38 1.35
CA MET A 92 -28.91 3.17 0.53
C MET A 92 -29.67 1.91 0.97
N LEU A 93 -28.98 0.79 1.17
CA LEU A 93 -29.61 -0.47 1.61
C LEU A 93 -30.28 -0.33 3.00
N VAL A 94 -29.63 0.39 3.93
CA VAL A 94 -30.22 0.66 5.25
C VAL A 94 -31.48 1.51 5.12
N THR A 95 -31.45 2.51 4.24
CA THR A 95 -32.59 3.41 4.01
C THR A 95 -33.75 2.67 3.35
N GLU A 96 -33.47 1.82 2.35
CA GLU A 96 -34.48 0.96 1.71
C GLU A 96 -35.16 0.02 2.71
N GLY A 97 -34.36 -0.62 3.58
CA GLY A 97 -34.90 -1.46 4.65
C GLY A 97 -35.81 -0.70 5.62
N ALA A 98 -35.42 0.51 6.00
CA ALA A 98 -36.24 1.38 6.86
C ALA A 98 -37.55 1.80 6.18
N ILE A 99 -37.52 2.12 4.88
CA ILE A 99 -38.72 2.48 4.12
C ILE A 99 -39.67 1.29 4.02
N GLN A 100 -39.15 0.09 3.74
CA GLN A 100 -39.97 -1.12 3.65
C GLN A 100 -40.64 -1.43 5.00
N GLU A 101 -39.89 -1.32 6.10
CA GLU A 101 -40.43 -1.52 7.44
C GLU A 101 -41.54 -0.52 7.77
N LEU A 102 -41.34 0.75 7.41
CA LEU A 102 -42.34 1.80 7.60
C LEU A 102 -43.62 1.51 6.79
N ALA A 103 -43.47 1.10 5.53
CA ALA A 103 -44.60 0.74 4.67
C ALA A 103 -45.40 -0.45 5.23
N GLU A 104 -44.72 -1.45 5.80
CA GLU A 104 -45.38 -2.58 6.47
C GLU A 104 -46.11 -2.16 7.74
N ARG A 105 -45.57 -1.22 8.53
CA ARG A 105 -46.27 -0.64 9.69
C ARG A 105 -47.53 0.12 9.27
N THR A 106 -47.44 0.96 8.23
CA THR A 106 -48.61 1.69 7.69
C THR A 106 -49.69 0.73 7.19
N LYS A 107 -49.31 -0.35 6.49
CA LYS A 107 -50.24 -1.38 6.03
C LYS A 107 -50.94 -2.08 7.21
N ARG A 108 -50.20 -2.42 8.26
CA ARG A 108 -50.77 -3.02 9.48
C ARG A 108 -51.73 -2.08 10.19
N ALA A 109 -51.35 -0.82 10.38
CA ALA A 109 -52.19 0.19 11.02
C ALA A 109 -53.53 0.37 10.29
N ASN A 110 -53.51 0.46 8.96
CA ASN A 110 -54.73 0.62 8.16
C ASN A 110 -55.65 -0.61 8.20
N ASN A 111 -55.12 -1.81 8.40
CA ASN A 111 -55.93 -3.02 8.55
C ASN A 111 -56.62 -3.11 9.92
N ILE A 112 -56.05 -2.51 10.97
CA ILE A 112 -56.63 -2.53 12.32
C ILE A 112 -57.89 -1.64 12.40
N ILE A 113 -57.93 -0.54 11.65
CA ILE A 113 -59.07 0.40 11.61
C ILE A 113 -60.34 -0.25 11.01
N ILE A 114 -60.21 -1.30 10.20
CA ILE A 114 -61.34 -1.96 9.54
C ILE A 114 -62.10 -2.92 10.48
N TYR A 115 -61.47 -3.38 11.57
CA TYR A 115 -62.04 -4.42 12.44
C TYR A 115 -62.61 -3.90 13.77
N ASP A 116 -62.73 -2.59 13.97
CA ASP A 116 -63.28 -1.98 15.18
C ASP A 116 -62.68 -2.57 16.48
N VAL A 117 -61.41 -2.97 16.40
CA VAL A 117 -60.71 -3.59 17.54
C VAL A 117 -60.36 -2.47 18.50
N PRO A 118 -60.90 -2.45 19.72
CA PRO A 118 -60.63 -1.39 20.69
C PRO A 118 -59.14 -1.40 21.05
N GLU A 119 -58.49 -0.25 20.90
CA GLU A 119 -57.10 -0.10 21.31
C GLU A 119 -56.99 -0.36 22.82
N SER A 120 -56.09 -1.27 23.20
CA SER A 120 -55.79 -1.56 24.60
C SER A 120 -55.12 -0.33 25.22
N THR A 121 -55.90 0.51 25.89
CA THR A 121 -55.39 1.59 26.71
C THR A 121 -54.58 0.97 27.86
N SER A 122 -53.26 1.16 27.83
CA SER A 122 -52.41 0.88 28.97
C SER A 122 -52.59 1.96 30.03
N ASP A 123 -53.81 2.12 30.54
CA ASP A 123 -54.04 2.80 31.80
C ASP A 123 -53.85 1.77 32.90
N LYS A 124 -52.68 1.80 33.54
CA LYS A 124 -52.48 1.14 34.83
C LYS A 124 -52.82 2.15 35.93
N PRO A 125 -53.96 2.00 36.64
CA PRO A 125 -54.07 2.49 37.99
C PRO A 125 -53.68 1.36 38.95
N LEU A 126 -52.69 1.62 39.80
CA LEU A 126 -52.69 1.36 41.25
C LEU A 126 -51.36 1.82 41.84
#